data_AF-A0A8H4EI12-F1
#
_entry.id   AF-A0A8H4EI12-F1
#
_cell.length_a   1.000
_cell.length_b   1.000
_cell.length_c   1.000
_cell.angle_alpha   90.00
_cell.angle_beta   90.00
_cell.angle_gamma   90.00
#
_symmetry.space_group_name_H-M   'P 1'
#
loop_
_entity.id
_entity.type
_entity.pdbx_description
1 polymer ?
#
loop_
_entity_poly.entity_id
_entity_poly.type
_entity_poly.pdbx_seq_one_letter_code
_entity_poly.pdbx_strand_id
1 'polypeptide(L)'
;MLLTVGIEYFDKKDPIKIIAQDIIKNNLLPKKTSGIAYDLAFSAPTTVAINSQLNLLQKELYKLGVDYLITETMKILFVTEKANQIQAKKYILRGINSYDCPKFFYLEKVQKRFNKCDIIKSPSMQNLIDIMIMLYM
;
A
#
# COMPACT_ATOMS: atom_id res chain seq x y z
N MET A 1 31.46 -40.64 4.09
CA MET A 1 29.99 -40.43 3.94
C MET A 1 29.63 -39.11 4.59
N LEU A 2 29.75 -38.01 3.84
CA LEU A 2 29.30 -36.68 4.25
C LEU A 2 28.62 -36.07 3.02
N LEU A 3 27.29 -36.17 2.98
CA LEU A 3 26.49 -35.49 1.97
C LEU A 3 26.10 -34.13 2.54
N THR A 4 26.87 -33.11 2.15
CA THR A 4 26.44 -31.71 2.19
C THR A 4 25.27 -31.56 1.23
N VAL A 5 24.05 -31.61 1.74
CA VAL A 5 22.85 -31.27 0.98
C VAL A 5 22.89 -29.76 0.76
N GLY A 6 23.16 -29.36 -0.48
CA GLY A 6 23.11 -27.98 -0.92
C GLY A 6 21.73 -27.41 -0.63
N ILE A 7 21.71 -26.30 0.11
CA ILE A 7 20.56 -25.44 0.23
C ILE A 7 20.38 -24.81 -1.16
N GLU A 8 19.56 -25.44 -2.00
CA GLU A 8 19.07 -24.84 -3.22
C GLU A 8 18.37 -23.53 -2.85
N TYR A 9 18.96 -22.43 -3.29
CA TYR A 9 18.33 -21.12 -3.31
C TYR A 9 17.09 -21.20 -4.21
N PHE A 10 15.94 -21.56 -3.62
CA PHE A 10 14.65 -21.33 -4.23
C PHE A 10 14.49 -19.82 -4.41
N ASP A 11 14.62 -19.36 -5.66
CA ASP A 11 14.17 -18.06 -6.12
C ASP A 11 12.72 -17.89 -5.64
N LYS A 12 12.54 -17.11 -4.56
CA LYS A 12 11.32 -17.04 -3.76
C LYS A 12 10.27 -16.27 -4.56
N LYS A 13 9.68 -16.89 -5.58
CA LYS A 13 8.59 -16.30 -6.35
C LYS A 13 7.46 -15.93 -5.39
N ASP A 14 6.98 -14.70 -5.51
CA ASP A 14 5.84 -14.17 -4.75
C ASP A 14 4.65 -15.16 -4.85
N PRO A 15 4.11 -15.66 -3.72
CA PRO A 15 2.98 -16.59 -3.72
C PRO A 15 1.79 -16.09 -4.55
N ILE A 16 1.53 -14.77 -4.54
CA ILE A 16 0.44 -14.15 -5.29
C ILE A 16 0.70 -14.23 -6.80
N LYS A 17 1.96 -14.07 -7.20
CA LYS A 17 2.38 -14.21 -8.60
C LYS A 17 2.25 -15.65 -9.08
N ILE A 18 2.56 -16.64 -8.24
CA ILE A 18 2.36 -18.06 -8.56
C ILE A 18 0.87 -18.35 -8.79
N ILE A 19 0.01 -17.85 -7.91
CA ILE A 19 -1.46 -18.02 -8.02
C ILE A 19 -1.98 -17.36 -9.30
N ALA A 20 -1.54 -16.14 -9.62
CA ALA A 20 -1.94 -15.45 -10.84
C ALA A 20 -1.52 -16.22 -12.12
N GLN A 21 -0.31 -16.79 -12.11
CA GLN A 21 0.17 -17.64 -13.21
C GLN A 21 -0.65 -18.92 -13.36
N ASP A 22 -1.01 -19.57 -12.25
CA ASP A 22 -1.80 -20.80 -12.27
C ASP A 22 -3.23 -20.55 -12.80
N ILE A 23 -3.85 -19.44 -12.40
CA ILE A 23 -5.17 -19.01 -12.90
C ILE A 23 -5.20 -18.91 -14.42
N ILE A 24 -4.16 -18.30 -15.01
CA ILE A 24 -4.07 -18.08 -16.46
C ILE A 24 -3.68 -19.36 -17.18
N LYS A 25 -2.70 -20.11 -16.65
CA LYS A 25 -2.28 -21.39 -17.23
C LYS A 25 -3.44 -22.37 -17.36
N ASN A 26 -4.33 -22.39 -16.37
CA ASN A 26 -5.46 -23.31 -16.32
C ASN A 26 -6.74 -22.73 -16.96
N ASN A 27 -6.70 -21.52 -17.55
CA ASN A 27 -7.86 -20.82 -18.11
C ASN A 27 -9.09 -20.91 -17.18
N LEU A 28 -8.90 -20.62 -15.89
CA LEU A 28 -9.95 -20.83 -14.90
C LEU A 28 -11.16 -19.93 -15.18
N LEU A 29 -12.36 -20.53 -15.14
CA LEU A 29 -13.62 -19.81 -15.18
C LEU A 29 -13.71 -18.79 -14.03
N PRO A 30 -14.33 -17.62 -14.23
CA PRO A 30 -14.42 -16.56 -13.22
C PRO A 30 -14.88 -17.03 -11.83
N LYS A 31 -15.79 -18.01 -11.77
CA LYS A 31 -16.29 -18.60 -10.52
C LYS A 31 -15.24 -19.40 -9.73
N LYS A 32 -14.31 -20.08 -10.42
CA LYS A 32 -13.18 -20.77 -9.77
C LYS A 32 -12.12 -19.78 -9.36
N THR A 33 -11.85 -18.79 -10.21
CA THR A 33 -10.90 -17.71 -9.94
C THR A 33 -11.30 -16.90 -8.72
N SER A 34 -12.60 -16.60 -8.57
CA SER A 34 -13.11 -15.93 -7.38
C SER A 34 -12.93 -16.80 -6.15
N GLY A 35 -13.26 -18.10 -6.19
CA GLY A 35 -13.02 -19.03 -5.07
C GLY A 35 -11.57 -19.02 -4.57
N ILE A 36 -10.60 -19.12 -5.48
CA ILE A 36 -9.17 -19.06 -5.13
C ILE A 36 -8.81 -17.70 -4.51
N ALA A 37 -9.35 -16.61 -5.03
CA ALA A 37 -9.13 -15.29 -4.47
C ALA A 37 -9.74 -15.14 -3.07
N TYR A 38 -10.92 -15.72 -2.84
CA TYR A 38 -11.55 -15.79 -1.52
C TYR A 38 -10.69 -16.58 -0.54
N ASP A 39 -10.25 -17.78 -0.90
CA ASP A 39 -9.42 -18.63 -0.04
C ASP A 39 -8.07 -17.98 0.29
N LEU A 40 -7.41 -17.40 -0.73
CA LEU A 40 -6.19 -16.62 -0.55
C LEU A 40 -6.43 -15.46 0.41
N ALA A 41 -7.45 -14.65 0.17
CA ALA A 41 -7.69 -13.46 0.95
C ALA A 41 -8.09 -13.79 2.39
N PHE A 42 -8.91 -14.81 2.63
CA PHE A 42 -9.33 -15.23 3.97
C PHE A 42 -8.24 -15.95 4.78
N SER A 43 -7.09 -16.28 4.18
CA SER A 43 -5.88 -16.67 4.93
C SER A 43 -5.26 -15.51 5.72
N ALA A 44 -5.63 -14.26 5.40
CA ALA A 44 -5.06 -13.09 6.03
C ALA A 44 -5.74 -12.74 7.37
N PRO A 45 -4.97 -12.24 8.36
CA PRO A 45 -5.47 -12.05 9.73
C PRO A 45 -6.36 -10.81 9.91
N THR A 46 -6.41 -9.89 8.95
CA THR A 46 -7.16 -8.63 9.09
C THR A 46 -7.84 -8.23 7.79
N THR A 47 -9.02 -7.58 7.86
CA THR A 47 -9.75 -7.10 6.67
C THR A 47 -8.92 -6.20 5.75
N VAL A 48 -7.99 -5.42 6.31
CA VAL A 48 -7.06 -4.60 5.52
C VAL A 48 -6.05 -5.48 4.76
N ALA A 49 -5.53 -6.54 5.39
CA ALA A 49 -4.65 -7.50 4.74
C ALA A 49 -5.39 -8.31 3.67
N ILE A 50 -6.64 -8.72 3.93
CA ILE A 50 -7.55 -9.35 2.94
C ILE A 50 -7.64 -8.45 1.70
N ASN A 51 -7.99 -7.17 1.89
CA ASN A 51 -8.12 -6.20 0.78
C ASN A 51 -6.79 -5.97 0.04
N SER A 52 -5.67 -5.95 0.76
CA SER A 52 -4.33 -5.81 0.17
C SER A 52 -3.97 -6.98 -0.73
N GLN A 53 -4.21 -8.21 -0.30
CA GLN A 53 -3.90 -9.41 -1.08
C GLN A 53 -4.75 -9.49 -2.35
N LEU A 54 -6.05 -9.16 -2.27
CA LEU A 54 -6.91 -9.08 -3.45
C LEU A 54 -6.42 -8.06 -4.47
N ASN A 55 -6.05 -6.86 -4.01
CA ASN A 55 -5.51 -5.82 -4.89
C ASN A 55 -4.18 -6.22 -5.54
N LEU A 56 -3.32 -6.94 -4.82
CA LEU A 56 -2.07 -7.47 -5.38
C LEU A 56 -2.34 -8.53 -6.44
N LEU A 57 -3.26 -9.46 -6.17
CA LEU A 57 -3.65 -10.50 -7.13
C LEU A 57 -4.22 -9.88 -8.43
N GLN A 58 -5.09 -8.87 -8.31
CA GLN A 58 -5.63 -8.16 -9.47
C GLN A 58 -4.52 -7.49 -10.30
N LYS A 59 -3.54 -6.86 -9.64
CA LYS A 59 -2.38 -6.25 -10.32
C LYS A 59 -1.54 -7.28 -11.06
N GLU A 60 -1.30 -8.45 -10.48
CA GLU A 60 -0.55 -9.52 -11.14
C GLU A 60 -1.33 -10.10 -12.33
N LEU A 61 -2.65 -10.31 -12.20
CA LEU A 61 -3.50 -10.75 -13.31
C LEU A 61 -3.53 -9.73 -14.46
N TYR A 62 -3.59 -8.43 -14.14
CA TYR A 62 -3.54 -7.37 -15.13
C TYR A 62 -2.21 -7.36 -15.90
N LYS A 63 -1.07 -7.53 -15.21
CA LYS A 63 0.25 -7.65 -15.86
C LYS A 63 0.35 -8.83 -16.82
N LEU A 64 -0.45 -9.87 -16.58
CA LEU A 64 -0.50 -11.06 -17.41
C LEU A 64 -1.57 -10.99 -18.52
N GLY A 65 -2.21 -9.82 -18.70
CA GLY A 65 -3.14 -9.56 -19.81
C GLY A 65 -4.60 -9.93 -19.56
N VAL A 66 -5.00 -10.18 -18.29
CA VAL A 66 -6.39 -10.45 -17.94
C VAL A 66 -7.21 -9.16 -18.00
N ASP A 67 -8.40 -9.23 -18.59
CA ASP A 67 -9.34 -8.10 -18.69
C ASP A 67 -9.72 -7.57 -17.30
N TYR A 68 -9.71 -6.24 -17.17
CA TYR A 68 -10.15 -5.51 -15.99
C TYR A 68 -11.52 -5.97 -15.49
N LEU A 69 -12.49 -6.22 -16.40
CA LEU A 69 -13.84 -6.67 -16.03
C LEU A 69 -13.83 -8.00 -15.28
N ILE A 70 -12.94 -8.91 -15.63
CA ILE A 70 -12.78 -10.21 -14.94
C ILE A 70 -12.18 -9.96 -13.55
N THR A 71 -11.18 -9.09 -13.44
CA THR A 71 -10.57 -8.76 -12.14
C THR A 71 -11.52 -7.97 -11.22
N GLU A 72 -12.45 -7.19 -11.77
CA GLU A 72 -13.47 -6.45 -11.01
C GLU A 72 -14.42 -7.41 -10.29
N THR A 73 -14.74 -8.56 -10.90
CA THR A 73 -15.57 -9.60 -10.24
C THR A 73 -14.93 -10.22 -9.00
N MET A 74 -13.62 -10.05 -8.83
CA MET A 74 -12.88 -10.53 -7.66
C MET A 74 -12.93 -9.53 -6.50
N LYS A 75 -13.51 -8.33 -6.68
CA LYS A 75 -13.71 -7.39 -5.58
C LYS A 75 -14.81 -7.87 -4.65
N ILE A 76 -14.46 -7.98 -3.37
CA ILE A 76 -15.42 -8.21 -2.30
C ILE A 76 -15.81 -6.85 -1.75
N LEU A 77 -16.98 -6.34 -2.16
CA LEU A 77 -17.44 -4.98 -1.84
C LEU A 77 -17.39 -4.70 -0.32
N PHE A 78 -17.93 -5.63 0.48
CA PHE A 78 -17.93 -5.55 1.94
C PHE A 78 -16.53 -5.45 2.56
N VAL A 79 -15.56 -6.23 2.04
CA VAL A 79 -14.16 -6.18 2.52
C VAL A 79 -13.53 -4.85 2.16
N THR A 80 -13.77 -4.38 0.93
CA THR A 80 -13.25 -3.10 0.43
C THR A 80 -13.76 -1.95 1.30
N GLU A 81 -15.07 -1.91 1.56
CA GLU A 81 -15.69 -0.87 2.39
C GLU A 81 -15.16 -0.89 3.82
N LYS A 82 -15.13 -2.06 4.47
CA LYS A 82 -14.58 -2.18 5.83
C LYS A 82 -13.10 -1.82 5.90
N ALA A 83 -12.29 -2.25 4.94
CA ALA A 83 -10.87 -1.90 4.90
C ALA A 83 -10.69 -0.38 4.78
N ASN A 84 -11.46 0.28 3.93
CA ASN A 84 -11.43 1.73 3.75
C ASN A 84 -11.86 2.46 5.04
N GLN A 85 -12.92 2.00 5.71
CA GLN A 85 -13.35 2.56 7.00
C GLN A 85 -12.26 2.41 8.07
N ILE A 86 -11.59 1.25 8.14
CA ILE A 86 -10.49 1.01 9.09
C ILE A 86 -9.31 1.93 8.78
N GLN A 87 -8.94 2.08 7.51
CA GLN A 87 -7.86 2.97 7.09
C GLN A 87 -8.18 4.43 7.37
N ALA A 88 -9.40 4.90 7.07
CA ALA A 88 -9.85 6.25 7.38
C ALA A 88 -9.82 6.54 8.88
N LYS A 89 -10.32 5.60 9.71
CA LYS A 89 -10.23 5.71 11.17
C LYS A 89 -8.78 5.75 11.67
N LYS A 90 -7.89 4.91 11.11
CA LYS A 90 -6.46 4.94 11.43
C LYS A 90 -5.80 6.23 10.99
N TYR A 91 -6.22 6.82 9.88
CA TYR A 91 -5.72 8.11 9.41
C TYR A 91 -6.12 9.24 10.37
N ILE A 92 -7.39 9.29 10.77
CA ILE A 92 -7.90 10.22 11.79
C ILE A 92 -7.15 10.02 13.11
N LEU A 93 -6.99 8.77 13.56
CA LEU A 93 -6.26 8.46 14.79
C LEU A 93 -4.76 8.78 14.68
N ARG A 94 -4.12 8.72 13.50
CA ARG A 94 -2.74 9.20 13.32
C ARG A 94 -2.65 10.73 13.35
N GLY A 95 -3.70 11.43 12.90
CA GLY A 95 -3.82 12.88 13.06
C GLY A 95 -4.02 13.30 14.52
N ILE A 96 -4.75 12.50 15.31
CA ILE A 96 -5.03 12.76 16.73
C ILE A 96 -3.87 12.28 17.63
N ASN A 97 -3.37 11.08 17.41
CA ASN A 97 -2.18 10.51 18.06
C ASN A 97 -0.96 11.00 17.30
N SER A 98 -0.71 12.30 17.47
CA SER A 98 0.51 13.02 17.14
C SER A 98 1.62 12.14 16.59
N TYR A 99 1.86 12.23 15.28
CA TYR A 99 3.24 12.21 14.81
C TYR A 99 4.01 13.13 15.77
N ASP A 100 5.01 12.60 16.47
CA ASP A 100 5.90 13.39 17.34
C ASP A 100 6.69 14.34 16.44
N CYS A 101 5.98 15.34 15.91
CA CYS A 101 6.48 16.34 15.02
C CYS A 101 7.43 17.17 15.87
N PRO A 102 8.74 17.18 15.57
CA PRO A 102 9.65 18.03 16.30
C PRO A 102 9.09 19.44 16.39
N LYS A 103 9.18 20.08 17.56
CA LYS A 103 8.65 21.45 17.77
C LYS A 103 9.09 22.44 16.70
N PHE A 104 10.24 22.20 16.09
CA PHE A 104 10.77 22.95 14.96
C PHE A 104 9.83 23.03 13.75
N PHE A 105 9.07 21.97 13.47
CA PHE A 105 8.15 21.82 12.35
C PHE A 105 6.71 22.22 12.69
N TYR A 106 6.42 22.67 13.92
CA TYR A 106 5.10 23.20 14.25
C TYR A 106 4.80 24.43 13.40
N LEU A 107 3.60 24.48 12.82
CA LEU A 107 3.17 25.57 11.93
C LEU A 107 3.37 26.95 12.58
N GLU A 108 3.08 27.11 13.88
CA GLU A 108 3.32 28.36 14.60
C GLU A 108 4.80 28.77 14.61
N LYS A 109 5.72 27.81 14.74
CA LYS A 109 7.18 28.05 14.73
C LYS A 109 7.68 28.33 13.32
N VAL A 110 7.19 27.58 12.33
CA VAL A 110 7.50 27.78 10.90
C VAL A 110 7.03 29.17 10.46
N GLN A 111 5.80 29.56 10.79
CA GLN A 111 5.26 30.88 10.47
C GLN A 111 6.05 32.02 11.11
N LYS A 112 6.49 31.87 12.36
CA LYS A 112 7.36 32.85 13.03
C LYS A 112 8.72 33.03 12.34
N ARG A 113 9.30 31.98 11.76
CA ARG A 113 10.54 32.06 10.97
C ARG A 113 10.27 32.67 9.59
N PHE A 114 9.21 32.20 8.93
CA PHE A 114 8.82 32.67 7.61
C PHE A 114 8.49 34.17 7.59
N ASN A 115 7.84 34.69 8.64
CA ASN A 115 7.56 36.14 8.77
C ASN A 115 8.83 37.00 8.88
N LYS A 116 9.99 36.40 9.17
CA LYS A 116 11.30 37.08 9.19
C LYS A 116 12.04 36.93 7.86
N CYS A 117 11.48 36.19 6.90
CA CYS A 117 12.07 36.02 5.59
C CYS A 117 12.03 37.35 4.84
N ASP A 118 13.20 37.82 4.42
CA ASP A 118 13.32 38.94 3.49
C ASP A 118 13.05 38.42 2.07
N ILE A 119 11.90 38.81 1.51
CA ILE A 119 11.45 38.38 0.18
C ILE A 119 12.23 39.03 -0.98
N ILE A 120 13.01 40.07 -0.69
CA ILE A 120 13.84 40.76 -1.69
C ILE A 120 15.14 39.98 -1.91
N LYS A 121 15.59 39.23 -0.90
CA LYS A 121 16.82 38.43 -0.96
C LYS A 121 16.52 37.01 -1.40
N SER A 122 17.55 36.36 -1.97
CA SER A 122 17.48 34.94 -2.27
C SER A 122 17.17 34.13 -0.99
N PRO A 123 16.28 33.14 -1.06
CA PRO A 123 15.85 32.38 0.10
C PRO A 123 17.02 31.57 0.66
N SER A 124 17.17 31.59 1.98
CA SER A 124 18.08 30.67 2.66
C SER A 124 17.56 29.23 2.58
N MET A 125 18.42 28.25 2.82
CA MET A 125 18.01 26.85 2.92
C MET A 125 16.91 26.65 3.98
N GLN A 126 16.95 27.42 5.06
CA GLN A 126 15.90 27.41 6.08
C GLN A 126 14.56 27.92 5.55
N ASN A 127 14.57 28.99 4.74
CA ASN A 127 13.35 29.53 4.13
C ASN A 127 12.71 28.52 3.17
N LEU A 128 13.53 27.80 2.40
CA LEU A 128 13.05 26.74 1.51
C LEU A 128 12.41 25.59 2.30
N ILE A 129 13.05 25.14 3.38
CA ILE A 129 12.49 24.12 4.27
C ILE A 129 11.15 24.59 4.86
N ASP A 130 11.07 25.84 5.33
CA ASP A 130 9.86 26.42 5.90
C ASP A 130 8.70 26.49 4.88
N ILE A 131 8.97 26.82 3.62
CA ILE A 131 7.99 26.78 2.52
C ILE A 131 7.52 25.36 2.26
N MET A 132 8.43 24.38 2.20
CA MET A 132 8.05 22.98 2.01
C MET A 132 7.12 22.52 3.13
N ILE A 133 7.44 22.81 4.39
CA ILE A 133 6.59 22.42 5.51
C ILE A 133 5.20 23.05 5.41
N MET A 134 5.10 24.33 5.03
CA MET A 134 3.81 24.99 4.83
C MET A 134 2.98 24.40 3.67
N LEU A 135 3.62 23.81 2.66
CA LEU A 135 2.94 23.19 1.51
C LEU A 135 2.54 21.73 1.75
N TYR A 136 3.23 21.03 2.66
CA TYR A 136 3.04 19.61 2.93
C TYR A 136 2.11 19.31 4.12
N MET A 137 1.88 20.28 5.01
CA MET A 137 0.97 20.19 6.16
C MET A 137 -0.41 20.71 5.79
#